data_AF-A0A944DXE3-F1
#
_entry.id   AF-A0A944DXE3-F1
#
_cell.length_a   1.000
_cell.length_b   1.000
_cell.length_c   1.000
_cell.angle_alpha   90.00
_cell.angle_beta   90.00
_cell.angle_gamma   90.00
#
_symmetry.space_group_name_H-M   'P 1'
#
loop_
_entity.id
_entity.type
_entity.pdbx_description
1 polymer ?
#
loop_
_entity_poly.entity_id
_entity_poly.type
_entity_poly.pdbx_seq_one_letter_code
_entity_poly.pdbx_strand_id
1 'polypeptide(L)'
;MAVRDKPATIGSNRLEQLHLAVAKQATVEIVEPRDTLTLSRRLNGINFDLVTEDRNFTALKTGQTIPWGTIRASGPSGTRIRYRVRTGDDVTGPLEFPF
;
A
#
# COMPACT_ATOMS: atom_id res chain seq x y z
N MET A 1 3.32 15.85 7.43
CA MET A 1 2.18 15.86 6.50
C MET A 1 2.71 15.84 5.08
N ALA A 2 2.37 14.81 4.32
CA ALA A 2 2.77 14.68 2.92
C ALA A 2 1.81 13.72 2.19
N VAL A 3 1.04 14.28 1.27
CA VAL A 3 0.34 13.55 0.20
C VAL A 3 1.25 13.56 -1.03
N ARG A 4 1.49 12.40 -1.63
CA ARG A 4 2.36 12.25 -2.80
C ARG A 4 1.71 11.35 -3.84
N ASP A 5 1.42 11.90 -5.00
CA ASP A 5 1.05 11.12 -6.18
C ASP A 5 2.33 10.55 -6.83
N LYS A 6 2.30 9.27 -7.19
CA LYS A 6 3.45 8.54 -7.73
C LYS A 6 3.04 7.64 -8.87
N PRO A 7 3.86 7.56 -9.94
CA PRO A 7 3.78 6.48 -10.90
C PRO A 7 4.62 5.28 -10.45
N ALA A 8 4.20 4.08 -10.83
CA ALA A 8 5.01 2.86 -10.81
C ALA A 8 4.59 1.93 -11.96
N THR A 9 5.34 0.87 -12.18
CA THR A 9 4.96 -0.19 -13.13
C THR A 9 5.18 -1.53 -12.45
N ILE A 10 4.22 -2.45 -12.57
CA ILE A 10 4.42 -3.81 -12.08
C ILE A 10 5.58 -4.45 -12.86
N GLY A 11 6.66 -4.75 -12.14
CA GLY A 11 7.84 -5.42 -12.69
C GLY A 11 7.55 -6.85 -13.15
N SER A 12 8.56 -7.47 -13.77
CA SER A 12 8.50 -8.86 -14.28
C SER A 12 8.14 -9.89 -13.20
N ASN A 13 8.45 -9.61 -11.94
CA ASN A 13 8.12 -10.43 -10.78
C ASN A 13 6.64 -10.30 -10.34
N ARG A 14 5.80 -9.59 -11.10
CA ARG A 14 4.36 -9.39 -10.85
C ARG A 14 4.03 -8.73 -9.49
N LEU A 15 5.02 -8.07 -8.90
CA LEU A 15 4.94 -7.45 -7.59
C LEU A 15 5.73 -6.15 -7.60
N GLU A 16 5.19 -5.10 -7.01
CA GLU A 16 5.83 -3.80 -6.89
C GLU A 16 5.65 -3.23 -5.49
N GLN A 17 6.73 -2.67 -4.91
CA GLN A 17 6.67 -2.02 -3.61
C GLN A 17 6.28 -0.55 -3.77
N LEU A 18 5.08 -0.19 -3.34
CA LEU A 18 4.54 1.16 -3.50
C LEU A 18 5.05 2.11 -2.40
N HIS A 19 5.15 1.62 -1.15
CA HIS A 19 5.65 2.43 -0.04
C HIS A 19 6.27 1.59 1.08
N LEU A 20 7.31 2.15 1.71
CA LEU A 20 7.92 1.67 2.95
C LEU A 20 7.70 2.74 4.01
N ALA A 21 7.14 2.35 5.15
CA ALA A 21 6.91 3.19 6.31
C ALA A 21 7.67 2.65 7.52
N VAL A 22 8.20 3.58 8.32
CA VAL A 22 8.99 3.30 9.53
C VAL A 22 8.48 4.19 10.65
N ALA A 23 7.99 3.57 11.72
CA ALA A 23 7.44 4.22 12.93
C ALA A 23 6.40 5.32 12.64
N LYS A 24 5.68 5.23 11.52
CA LYS A 24 4.67 6.22 11.09
C LYS A 24 3.58 5.53 10.30
N GLN A 25 2.34 5.95 10.52
CA GLN A 25 1.22 5.51 9.68
C GLN A 25 1.33 6.00 8.24
N ALA A 26 0.84 5.17 7.32
CA ALA A 26 0.83 5.45 5.89
C ALA A 26 -0.36 4.79 5.20
N THR A 27 -0.87 5.41 4.15
CA THR A 27 -1.90 4.85 3.28
C THR A 27 -1.49 4.92 1.84
N VAL A 28 -1.94 3.94 1.06
CA VAL A 28 -1.82 3.92 -0.39
C VAL A 28 -3.20 3.77 -1.00
N GLU A 29 -3.49 4.63 -1.96
CA GLU A 29 -4.68 4.59 -2.78
C GLU A 29 -4.27 4.46 -4.25
N ILE A 30 -4.74 3.41 -4.92
CA ILE A 30 -4.57 3.23 -6.36
C ILE A 30 -5.55 4.14 -7.07
N VAL A 31 -5.01 5.08 -7.83
CA VAL A 31 -5.80 5.96 -8.70
C VAL A 31 -6.11 5.23 -9.99
N GLU A 32 -5.09 4.60 -10.59
CA GLU A 32 -5.21 3.83 -11.84
C GLU A 32 -4.16 2.71 -11.90
N PRO A 33 -4.44 1.55 -12.53
CA PRO A 33 -5.76 1.06 -12.91
C PRO A 33 -6.49 0.55 -11.67
N ARG A 34 -7.77 0.93 -11.54
CA ARG A 34 -8.61 0.45 -10.43
C ARG A 34 -8.99 -1.02 -10.64
N ASP A 35 -9.18 -1.72 -9.53
CA ASP A 35 -9.72 -3.09 -9.44
C ASP A 35 -8.95 -4.17 -10.22
N THR A 36 -7.78 -3.82 -10.74
CA THR A 36 -6.90 -4.69 -11.54
C THR A 36 -5.75 -5.27 -10.71
N LEU A 37 -5.41 -4.58 -9.61
CA LEU A 37 -4.28 -4.92 -8.74
C LEU A 37 -4.79 -5.53 -7.45
N THR A 38 -3.98 -6.40 -6.86
CA THR A 38 -4.17 -6.89 -5.49
C THR A 38 -3.16 -6.19 -4.59
N LEU A 39 -3.64 -5.54 -3.54
CA LEU A 39 -2.77 -4.91 -2.55
C LEU A 39 -2.39 -5.90 -1.46
N SER A 40 -1.15 -5.82 -0.98
CA SER A 40 -0.68 -6.59 0.16
C SER A 40 0.22 -5.75 1.06
N ARG A 41 0.32 -6.16 2.32
CA ARG A 41 1.23 -5.56 3.29
C ARG A 41 2.36 -6.52 3.61
N ARG A 42 3.52 -5.99 3.96
CA ARG A 42 4.59 -6.76 4.60
C ARG A 42 4.92 -6.11 5.93
N LEU A 43 4.72 -6.81 7.02
CA LEU A 43 5.04 -6.32 8.36
C LEU A 43 6.18 -7.18 8.89
N ASN A 44 7.34 -6.57 9.17
CA ASN A 44 8.49 -7.27 9.75
C ASN A 44 8.85 -8.60 9.06
N GLY A 45 8.74 -8.64 7.73
CA GLY A 45 9.02 -9.83 6.92
C GLY A 45 7.81 -10.70 6.58
N ILE A 46 6.72 -10.62 7.33
CA ILE A 46 5.49 -11.42 7.14
C ILE A 46 4.58 -10.76 6.10
N ASN A 47 4.13 -11.52 5.11
CA ASN A 47 3.22 -11.04 4.08
C ASN A 47 1.77 -11.23 4.53
N PHE A 48 0.98 -10.16 4.41
CA PHE A 48 -0.46 -10.18 4.64
C PHE A 48 -1.15 -9.76 3.35
N ASP A 49 -1.74 -10.73 2.67
CA ASP A 49 -2.57 -10.44 1.50
C ASP A 49 -3.87 -9.79 1.97
N LEU A 50 -4.20 -8.66 1.37
CA LEU A 50 -5.41 -7.93 1.73
C LEU A 50 -6.53 -8.37 0.83
N VAL A 51 -7.44 -9.15 1.40
CA VAL A 51 -8.76 -9.41 0.82
C VAL A 51 -9.72 -8.43 1.47
N THR A 52 -9.57 -7.15 1.15
CA THR A 52 -10.40 -6.08 1.73
C THR A 52 -11.50 -5.66 0.76
N GLU A 53 -12.60 -5.14 1.30
CA GLU A 53 -13.75 -4.66 0.51
C GLU A 53 -13.34 -3.55 -0.47
N ASP A 54 -12.34 -2.73 -0.11
CA ASP A 54 -11.66 -1.81 -1.02
C ASP A 54 -10.35 -2.43 -1.54
N ARG A 55 -10.34 -2.83 -2.81
CA ARG A 55 -9.17 -3.39 -3.51
C ARG A 55 -8.14 -2.33 -3.91
N ASN A 56 -8.54 -1.06 -3.92
CA ASN A 56 -7.72 0.05 -4.37
C ASN A 56 -7.05 0.79 -3.20
N PHE A 57 -7.40 0.47 -1.97
CA PHE A 57 -6.95 1.19 -0.81
C PHE A 57 -6.34 0.27 0.24
N THR A 58 -5.24 0.70 0.87
CA THR A 58 -4.65 0.01 2.01
C THR A 58 -3.95 0.97 2.96
N ALA A 59 -3.92 0.61 4.24
CA ALA A 59 -3.30 1.38 5.32
C ALA A 59 -2.32 0.54 6.16
N LEU A 60 -1.32 1.24 6.71
CA LEU A 60 -0.39 0.78 7.73
C LEU A 60 -0.54 1.65 8.98
N LYS A 61 -0.74 1.02 10.14
CA LYS A 61 -0.73 1.71 11.44
C LYS A 61 0.70 1.95 11.91
N THR A 62 0.91 2.96 12.74
CA THR A 62 2.21 3.23 13.39
C THR A 62 2.79 1.97 14.04
N GLY A 63 2.00 1.22 14.84
CA GLY A 63 2.48 -0.01 15.49
C GLY A 63 2.88 -1.14 14.52
N GLN A 64 2.28 -1.19 13.33
CA GLN A 64 2.63 -2.17 12.29
C GLN A 64 3.91 -1.80 11.53
N THR A 65 4.33 -0.53 11.63
CA THR A 65 5.52 0.00 10.98
C THR A 65 6.74 0.00 11.88
N ILE A 66 6.70 -0.75 12.99
CA ILE A 66 7.81 -0.90 13.93
C ILE A 66 8.32 -2.36 13.87
N PRO A 67 9.60 -2.61 13.51
CA PRO A 67 10.56 -1.63 12.99
C PRO A 67 10.23 -1.08 11.59
N TRP A 68 9.48 -1.79 10.74
CA TRP A 68 9.09 -1.29 9.41
C TRP A 68 7.89 -2.04 8.84
N GLY A 69 7.16 -1.40 7.93
CA GLY A 69 6.08 -2.01 7.16
C GLY A 69 6.07 -1.53 5.71
N THR A 70 5.71 -2.41 4.77
CA THR A 70 5.56 -2.04 3.35
C THR A 70 4.17 -2.32 2.82
N ILE A 71 3.76 -1.51 1.85
CA ILE A 71 2.60 -1.73 1.00
C ILE A 71 3.11 -2.10 -0.39
N ARG A 72 2.52 -3.15 -0.96
CA ARG A 72 2.86 -3.67 -2.28
C ARG A 72 1.59 -3.84 -3.12
N ALA A 73 1.75 -3.79 -4.42
CA ALA A 73 0.74 -4.19 -5.39
C ALA A 73 1.25 -5.40 -6.17
N SER A 74 0.37 -6.37 -6.41
CA SER A 74 0.59 -7.46 -7.35
C SER A 74 -0.41 -7.39 -8.49
N GLY A 75 0.00 -7.84 -9.68
CA GLY A 75 -0.83 -7.75 -10.87
C GLY A 75 -0.10 -8.23 -12.13
N PRO A 76 -0.71 -8.02 -13.32
CA PRO A 76 -0.08 -8.36 -14.58
C PRO A 76 1.23 -7.57 -14.79
N SER A 77 2.28 -8.25 -15.27
CA SER A 77 3.55 -7.60 -15.62
C SER A 77 3.33 -6.50 -16.66
N GLY A 78 4.03 -5.37 -16.51
CA GLY A 78 3.91 -4.22 -17.42
C GLY A 78 2.71 -3.32 -17.15
N THR A 79 1.87 -3.64 -16.15
CA THR A 79 0.77 -2.77 -15.73
C THR A 79 1.33 -1.47 -15.16
N ARG A 80 1.01 -0.33 -15.78
CA ARG A 80 1.34 1.00 -15.26
C ARG A 80 0.39 1.34 -14.13
N ILE A 81 0.91 1.93 -13.07
CA ILE A 81 0.17 2.26 -11.85
C ILE A 81 0.35 3.74 -11.55
N ARG A 82 -0.74 4.42 -11.23
CA ARG A 82 -0.76 5.72 -10.58
C ARG A 82 -1.38 5.55 -9.21
N TYR A 83 -0.66 5.94 -8.17
CA TYR A 83 -1.11 5.77 -6.79
C TYR A 83 -0.74 6.98 -5.95
N ARG A 84 -1.49 7.17 -4.87
CA ARG A 84 -1.31 8.25 -3.93
C ARG A 84 -0.89 7.69 -2.59
N VAL A 85 0.18 8.23 -2.03
CA VAL A 85 0.66 7.91 -0.69
C VAL A 85 0.30 9.07 0.24
N ARG A 86 -0.30 8.79 1.39
CA ARG A 86 -0.48 9.76 2.49
C ARG A 86 0.21 9.24 3.73
N THR A 87 0.82 10.13 4.52
CA THR A 87 1.63 9.76 5.69
C THR A 87 1.39 10.72 6.86
N GLY A 88 1.57 10.22 8.10
CA GLY A 88 1.36 11.03 9.30
C GLY A 88 -0.11 11.44 9.46
N ASP A 89 -0.39 12.70 9.78
CA ASP A 89 -1.74 13.18 10.09
C ASP A 89 -2.69 13.25 8.88
N ASP A 90 -2.17 13.11 7.66
CA ASP A 90 -2.96 13.11 6.40
C ASP A 90 -3.54 11.72 6.05
N VAL A 91 -3.35 10.72 6.91
CA VAL A 91 -3.86 9.36 6.65
C VAL A 91 -5.39 9.36 6.72
N THR A 92 -6.03 8.95 5.64
CA THR A 92 -7.50 8.88 5.49
C THR A 92 -7.98 7.42 5.45
N GLY A 93 -9.23 7.16 5.83
CA GLY A 93 -9.85 5.83 5.80
C GLY A 93 -9.86 5.14 7.17
N PRO A 94 -10.79 4.19 7.41
CA PRO A 94 -10.85 3.49 8.68
C PRO A 94 -9.56 2.71 8.90
N LEU A 95 -8.91 2.95 10.04
CA LEU A 95 -7.77 2.17 10.53
C LEU A 95 -8.19 0.75 10.95
N GLU A 96 -9.43 0.33 10.70
CA GLU A 96 -10.00 -0.90 11.21
C GLU A 96 -9.73 -2.07 10.27
N PHE A 97 -8.65 -2.79 10.56
CA PHE A 97 -8.66 -4.25 10.41
C PHE A 97 -8.23 -4.86 11.75
N PRO A 98 -8.93 -5.91 12.21
CA PRO A 98 -8.47 -6.69 13.34
C PRO A 98 -7.11 -7.31 13.00
N PHE A 99 -6.26 -7.34 14.02
CA PHE A 99 -4.95 -7.99 14.02
C PHE A 99 -5.10 -9.51 13.87
#